data_AF-D7TE67-F1
#
_entry.id   AF-D7TE67-F1
#
_cell.length_a   1.000
_cell.length_b   1.000
_cell.length_c   1.000
_cell.angle_alpha   90.00
_cell.angle_beta   90.00
_cell.angle_gamma   90.00
#
_symmetry.space_group_name_H-M   'P 1'
#
loop_
_entity.id
_entity.type
_entity.pdbx_description
1 polymer ?
#
loop_
_entity_poly.entity_id
_entity_poly.type
_entity_poly.pdbx_seq_one_letter_code
_entity_poly.pdbx_strand_id
1 'polypeptide(L)'
;MASSDEEGEILPNCIRDYYFVDYKDEPISFSILPLQWSKDENPDGLKMMIFLRGSAYDGLQKIYKQVIAWKFELSSVEPEIFVLSKDKNWMELQSPRKSFQNIVRTILVTVSWLHFVKRNPEASGKSLWNHLLKSFSSYEFEPSENDLLDHMPLIQEAVKREEDLLKSKCMLTYLPEKTGGETALYEVSAKLLTLHLWLMY
;
A
#
# COMPACT_ATOMS: atom_id res chain seq x y z
N MET A 1 -45.24 -4.37 -18.81
CA MET A 1 -44.16 -3.53 -19.38
C MET A 1 -43.14 -3.33 -18.29
N ALA A 2 -41.87 -3.58 -18.63
CA ALA A 2 -40.72 -3.48 -17.74
C ALA A 2 -40.18 -2.05 -17.72
N SER A 3 -39.65 -1.65 -16.56
CA SER A 3 -38.42 -0.83 -16.45
C SER A 3 -38.04 -0.74 -14.97
N SER A 4 -37.05 -1.53 -14.56
CA SER A 4 -36.33 -1.32 -13.30
C SER A 4 -34.85 -1.27 -13.65
N ASP A 5 -34.44 -0.14 -14.24
CA ASP A 5 -33.05 0.28 -14.33
C ASP A 5 -32.78 1.21 -13.15
N GLU A 6 -31.91 0.78 -12.25
CA GLU A 6 -30.85 1.57 -11.62
C GLU A 6 -30.11 0.65 -10.65
N GLU A 7 -29.40 -0.34 -11.19
CA GLU A 7 -28.21 -0.84 -10.48
C GLU A 7 -27.13 0.22 -10.68
N GLY A 8 -27.27 1.32 -9.94
CA GLY A 8 -26.25 2.35 -9.86
C GLY A 8 -25.00 1.68 -9.32
N GLU A 9 -23.98 1.55 -10.16
CA GLU A 9 -22.63 1.21 -9.71
C GLU A 9 -22.31 2.12 -8.52
N ILE A 10 -22.24 1.53 -7.32
CA ILE A 10 -21.81 2.25 -6.13
C ILE A 10 -20.34 2.54 -6.38
N LEU A 11 -20.05 3.71 -6.95
CA LEU A 11 -18.70 4.23 -7.10
C LEU A 11 -17.97 4.00 -5.78
N PRO A 12 -16.74 3.44 -5.80
CA PRO A 12 -15.92 3.33 -4.61
C PRO A 12 -15.92 4.70 -3.93
N ASN A 13 -16.26 4.76 -2.65
CA ASN A 13 -16.22 6.03 -1.91
C ASN A 13 -14.77 6.51 -1.94
N CYS A 14 -14.49 7.48 -2.80
CA CYS A 14 -13.19 8.10 -2.97
C CYS A 14 -12.98 9.10 -1.84
N ILE A 15 -11.94 8.91 -1.04
CA ILE A 15 -11.71 9.68 0.18
C ILE A 15 -10.49 10.59 -0.01
N ARG A 16 -10.73 11.89 0.18
CA ARG A 16 -9.73 12.96 0.15
C ARG A 16 -9.54 13.53 1.55
N ASP A 17 -8.45 14.27 1.73
CA ASP A 17 -8.03 14.83 3.03
C ASP A 17 -8.03 13.76 4.13
N TYR A 18 -7.64 12.53 3.78
CA TYR A 18 -7.78 11.40 4.68
C TYR A 18 -6.70 11.41 5.77
N TYR A 19 -7.06 10.88 6.93
CA TYR A 19 -6.12 10.53 7.99
C TYR A 19 -6.71 9.42 8.85
N PHE A 20 -5.85 8.72 9.58
CA PHE A 20 -6.26 7.63 10.45
C PHE A 20 -5.86 7.93 11.88
N VAL A 21 -6.72 7.52 12.80
CA VAL A 21 -6.50 7.66 14.24
C VAL A 21 -6.78 6.35 14.94
N ASP A 22 -6.10 6.11 16.06
CA ASP A 22 -6.39 5.00 16.94
C ASP A 22 -7.56 5.31 17.91
N TYR A 23 -7.76 4.45 18.90
CA TYR A 23 -8.81 4.62 19.92
C TYR A 23 -8.57 5.80 20.88
N LYS A 24 -7.36 6.37 20.92
CA LYS A 24 -6.99 7.56 21.68
C LYS A 24 -7.06 8.85 20.85
N ASP A 25 -7.49 8.75 19.60
CA ASP A 25 -7.45 9.84 18.62
C ASP A 25 -6.03 10.23 18.20
N GLU A 26 -5.04 9.36 18.42
CA GLU A 26 -3.64 9.59 18.01
C GLU A 26 -3.45 9.22 16.52
N PRO A 27 -2.78 10.05 15.72
CA PRO A 27 -2.51 9.74 14.31
C PRO A 27 -1.72 8.45 14.14
N ILE A 28 -2.20 7.56 13.27
CA ILE A 28 -1.57 6.26 13.04
C ILE A 28 -1.60 5.88 11.56
N SER A 29 -0.61 5.15 11.06
CA SER A 29 -0.63 4.65 9.69
C SER A 29 -1.65 3.53 9.51
N PHE A 30 -2.35 3.48 8.38
CA PHE A 30 -3.21 2.35 8.03
C PHE A 30 -2.41 1.07 7.73
N SER A 31 -1.09 1.17 7.48
CA SER A 31 -0.24 0.02 7.13
C SER A 31 -0.09 -1.01 8.25
N ILE A 32 -0.52 -0.69 9.47
CA ILE A 32 -0.58 -1.66 10.58
C ILE A 32 -1.78 -2.60 10.50
N LEU A 33 -2.76 -2.27 9.64
CA LEU A 33 -3.88 -3.14 9.32
C LEU A 33 -3.38 -4.31 8.44
N PRO A 34 -4.05 -5.46 8.47
CA PRO A 34 -3.66 -6.58 7.63
C PRO A 34 -3.97 -6.26 6.16
N LEU A 35 -3.11 -6.77 5.29
CA LEU A 35 -3.38 -6.82 3.85
C LEU A 35 -4.44 -7.89 3.58
N GLN A 36 -5.52 -7.52 2.90
CA GLN A 36 -6.59 -8.44 2.50
C GLN A 36 -7.15 -8.04 1.15
N TRP A 37 -7.32 -8.99 0.23
CA TRP A 37 -7.87 -8.67 -1.09
C TRP A 37 -9.33 -9.09 -1.26
N SER A 38 -9.80 -10.06 -0.46
CA SER A 38 -11.21 -10.40 -0.34
C SER A 38 -11.82 -9.83 0.96
N LYS A 39 -13.11 -9.50 0.90
CA LYS A 39 -13.88 -9.03 2.07
C LYS A 39 -14.17 -10.14 3.08
N ASP A 40 -14.15 -11.39 2.60
CA ASP A 40 -14.53 -12.59 3.37
C ASP A 40 -13.36 -13.18 4.15
N GLU A 41 -12.14 -12.68 3.93
CA GLU A 41 -10.99 -13.02 4.76
C GLU A 41 -11.26 -12.49 6.19
N ASN A 42 -11.28 -13.38 7.17
CA ASN A 42 -11.35 -12.95 8.57
C ASN A 42 -9.97 -12.43 8.97
N PRO A 43 -9.83 -11.13 9.29
CA PRO A 43 -8.57 -10.63 9.80
C PRO A 43 -8.39 -11.23 11.19
N ASP A 44 -7.48 -12.19 11.31
CA ASP A 44 -7.14 -12.77 12.59
C ASP A 44 -6.42 -11.70 13.43
N GLY A 45 -6.90 -11.45 14.64
CA GLY A 45 -6.04 -10.94 15.72
C GLY A 45 -5.81 -9.42 15.90
N LEU A 46 -6.32 -8.51 15.05
CA LEU A 46 -6.15 -7.08 15.35
C LEU A 46 -7.16 -6.56 16.37
N LYS A 47 -6.72 -6.48 17.63
CA LYS A 47 -7.48 -5.86 18.73
C LYS A 47 -7.57 -4.34 18.62
N MET A 48 -6.69 -3.71 17.83
CA MET A 48 -6.58 -2.26 17.78
C MET A 48 -7.66 -1.66 16.87
N MET A 49 -8.45 -0.74 17.40
CA MET A 49 -9.46 -0.02 16.63
C MET A 49 -8.82 1.18 15.94
N ILE A 50 -8.89 1.19 14.61
CA ILE A 50 -8.41 2.28 13.77
C ILE A 50 -9.59 2.90 13.05
N PHE A 51 -9.65 4.22 13.04
CA PHE A 51 -10.72 4.99 12.42
C PHE A 51 -10.17 5.82 11.28
N LEU A 52 -10.77 5.66 10.11
CA LEU A 52 -10.58 6.52 8.96
C LEU A 52 -11.41 7.80 9.12
N ARG A 53 -10.76 8.94 8.93
CA ARG A 53 -11.38 10.25 8.78
C ARG A 53 -11.03 10.84 7.42
N GLY A 54 -11.95 11.60 6.85
CA GLY A 54 -11.72 12.30 5.58
C GLY A 54 -13.00 12.90 5.03
N SER A 55 -12.99 13.25 3.75
CA SER A 55 -14.18 13.67 3.03
C SER A 55 -14.39 12.83 1.78
N ALA A 56 -15.64 12.38 1.57
CA ALA A 56 -16.09 11.80 0.31
C ALA A 56 -16.79 12.87 -0.53
N TYR A 57 -16.78 12.65 -1.86
CA TYR A 57 -17.26 13.61 -2.85
C TYR A 57 -16.56 14.98 -2.68
N ASP A 58 -17.05 16.05 -3.29
CA ASP A 58 -16.47 17.41 -3.34
C ASP A 58 -16.19 18.10 -1.97
N GLY A 59 -16.16 17.37 -0.86
CA GLY A 59 -15.87 17.86 0.49
C GLY A 59 -17.08 17.87 1.41
N LEU A 60 -18.28 17.65 0.87
CA LEU A 60 -19.55 17.77 1.60
C LEU A 60 -19.75 16.67 2.64
N GLN A 61 -19.38 15.43 2.34
CA GLN A 61 -19.62 14.30 3.24
C GLN A 61 -18.38 13.98 4.08
N LYS A 62 -18.43 14.27 5.38
CA LYS A 62 -17.41 13.82 6.33
C LYS A 62 -17.51 12.32 6.54
N ILE A 63 -16.38 11.64 6.45
CA ILE A 63 -16.24 10.21 6.71
C ILE A 63 -15.64 10.02 8.11
N TYR A 64 -16.27 9.14 8.88
CA TYR A 64 -15.72 8.59 10.12
C TYR A 64 -16.11 7.12 10.20
N LYS A 65 -15.17 6.21 9.90
CA LYS A 65 -15.44 4.77 9.85
C LYS A 65 -14.32 3.96 10.48
N GLN A 66 -14.69 2.96 11.26
CA GLN A 66 -13.73 1.95 11.71
C GLN A 66 -13.28 1.11 10.50
N VAL A 67 -11.97 0.95 10.36
CA VAL A 67 -11.34 0.14 9.31
C VAL A 67 -10.66 -1.09 9.89
N ILE A 68 -10.61 -2.16 9.12
CA ILE A 68 -10.16 -3.48 9.58
C ILE A 68 -9.09 -4.11 8.69
N ALA A 69 -8.97 -3.65 7.43
CA ALA A 69 -7.99 -4.15 6.47
C ALA A 69 -7.70 -3.11 5.40
N TRP A 70 -6.67 -3.38 4.60
CA TRP A 70 -6.34 -2.58 3.44
C TRP A 70 -5.81 -3.44 2.30
N LYS A 71 -5.81 -2.88 1.11
CA LYS A 71 -5.18 -3.44 -0.08
C LYS A 71 -4.68 -2.35 -1.01
N PHE A 72 -3.97 -2.77 -2.03
CA PHE A 72 -3.61 -1.94 -3.15
C PHE A 72 -3.82 -2.72 -4.45
N GLU A 73 -3.97 -1.99 -5.56
CA GLU A 73 -4.04 -2.55 -6.90
C GLU A 73 -3.05 -1.80 -7.81
N LEU A 74 -2.27 -2.57 -8.58
CA LEU A 74 -1.18 -2.05 -9.41
C LEU A 74 -1.51 -2.03 -10.91
N SER A 75 -2.69 -2.50 -11.30
CA SER A 75 -3.08 -2.68 -12.71
C SER A 75 -3.59 -1.40 -13.37
N SER A 76 -4.00 -0.42 -12.57
CA SER A 76 -4.53 0.86 -13.02
C SER A 76 -3.44 1.82 -13.52
N VAL A 77 -3.86 2.96 -14.09
CA VAL A 77 -2.95 4.00 -14.59
C VAL A 77 -2.06 4.55 -13.47
N GLU A 78 -2.65 4.75 -12.30
CA GLU A 78 -1.98 5.10 -11.04
C GLU A 78 -2.18 3.96 -10.03
N PRO A 79 -1.29 3.81 -9.02
CA PRO A 79 -1.52 2.88 -7.93
C PRO A 79 -2.75 3.28 -7.12
N GLU A 80 -3.63 2.32 -6.87
CA GLU A 80 -4.83 2.53 -6.05
C GLU A 80 -4.63 1.87 -4.68
N ILE A 81 -5.08 2.54 -3.62
CA ILE A 81 -5.07 2.02 -2.25
C ILE A 81 -6.49 2.03 -1.72
N PHE A 82 -6.91 0.89 -1.17
CA PHE A 82 -8.24 0.73 -0.60
C PHE A 82 -8.16 0.32 0.86
N VAL A 83 -9.13 0.76 1.66
CA VAL A 83 -9.32 0.32 3.04
C VAL A 83 -10.71 -0.29 3.21
N LEU A 84 -10.77 -1.38 3.99
CA LEU A 84 -11.97 -2.11 4.29
C LEU A 84 -12.59 -1.56 5.57
N SER A 85 -13.82 -1.05 5.49
CA SER A 85 -14.59 -0.72 6.68
C SER A 85 -15.02 -1.97 7.43
N LYS A 86 -15.33 -1.82 8.72
CA LYS A 86 -15.98 -2.87 9.51
C LYS A 86 -17.28 -3.38 8.87
N ASP A 87 -18.02 -2.48 8.20
CA ASP A 87 -19.23 -2.80 7.43
C ASP A 87 -18.95 -3.50 6.07
N LYS A 88 -17.73 -4.02 5.87
CA LYS A 88 -17.31 -4.76 4.67
C LYS A 88 -17.42 -3.96 3.35
N ASN A 89 -17.15 -2.66 3.42
CA ASN A 89 -17.08 -1.78 2.26
C ASN A 89 -15.65 -1.34 1.97
N TRP A 90 -15.20 -1.52 0.72
CA TRP A 90 -13.94 -0.97 0.25
C TRP A 90 -14.11 0.51 -0.07
N MET A 91 -13.13 1.31 0.35
CA MET A 91 -13.09 2.75 0.11
C MET A 91 -11.71 3.11 -0.42
N GLU A 92 -11.67 3.87 -1.51
CA GLU A 92 -10.44 4.28 -2.18
C GLU A 92 -9.84 5.50 -1.48
N LEU A 93 -8.55 5.45 -1.20
CA LEU A 93 -7.79 6.57 -0.64
C LEU A 93 -7.16 7.36 -1.77
N GLN A 94 -7.57 8.62 -1.95
CA GLN A 94 -7.03 9.47 -3.02
C GLN A 94 -5.89 10.36 -2.53
N SER A 95 -6.14 11.23 -1.55
CA SER A 95 -5.13 12.16 -1.05
C SER A 95 -5.11 12.25 0.48
N PRO A 96 -3.94 12.03 1.11
CA PRO A 96 -3.81 12.23 2.55
C PRO A 96 -3.94 13.71 2.90
N ARG A 97 -4.42 13.98 4.10
CA ARG A 97 -4.32 15.30 4.73
C ARG A 97 -2.86 15.73 4.77
N LYS A 98 -2.57 17.02 4.52
CA LYS A 98 -1.19 17.54 4.50
C LYS A 98 -0.39 17.22 5.76
N SER A 99 -0.99 17.39 6.95
CA SER A 99 -0.34 17.06 8.23
C SER A 99 -0.14 15.55 8.48
N PHE A 100 -0.79 14.70 7.69
CA PHE A 100 -0.75 13.25 7.81
C PHE A 100 0.20 12.61 6.79
N GLN A 101 0.64 13.35 5.78
CA GLN A 101 1.53 12.87 4.72
C GLN A 101 2.78 12.18 5.27
N ASN A 102 3.43 12.75 6.29
CA ASN A 102 4.66 12.17 6.86
C ASN A 102 4.45 10.79 7.50
N ILE A 103 3.24 10.48 7.98
CA ILE A 103 2.92 9.20 8.62
C ILE A 103 2.76 8.08 7.58
N VAL A 104 2.21 8.41 6.41
CA VAL A 104 1.92 7.43 5.34
C VAL A 104 2.87 7.51 4.15
N ARG A 105 3.83 8.46 4.15
CA ARG A 105 4.72 8.68 3.01
C ARG A 105 5.44 7.40 2.59
N THR A 106 6.03 6.67 3.53
CA THR A 106 6.81 5.46 3.25
C THR A 106 5.95 4.40 2.54
N ILE A 107 4.70 4.19 2.98
CA ILE A 107 3.81 3.21 2.37
C ILE A 107 3.38 3.65 0.96
N LEU A 108 3.11 4.95 0.77
CA LEU A 108 2.76 5.50 -0.55
C LEU A 108 3.94 5.37 -1.53
N VAL A 109 5.16 5.62 -1.07
CA VAL A 109 6.40 5.45 -1.86
C VAL A 109 6.55 3.99 -2.28
N THR A 110 6.40 3.04 -1.36
CA THR A 110 6.54 1.60 -1.66
C THR A 110 5.49 1.10 -2.64
N VAL A 111 4.23 1.51 -2.51
CA VAL A 111 3.18 1.13 -3.48
C VAL A 111 3.44 1.76 -4.85
N SER A 112 3.89 3.02 -4.90
CA SER A 112 4.25 3.69 -6.15
C SER A 112 5.46 3.05 -6.82
N TRP A 113 6.43 2.59 -6.03
CA TRP A 113 7.57 1.83 -6.50
C TRP A 113 7.14 0.51 -7.14
N LEU A 114 6.30 -0.27 -6.46
CA LEU A 114 5.75 -1.54 -6.98
C LEU A 114 4.99 -1.32 -8.30
N HIS A 115 4.18 -0.27 -8.37
CA HIS A 115 3.45 0.10 -9.60
C HIS A 115 4.39 0.42 -10.75
N PHE A 116 5.40 1.27 -10.51
CA PHE A 116 6.37 1.65 -11.54
C PHE A 116 7.13 0.44 -12.07
N VAL A 117 7.59 -0.41 -11.15
CA VAL A 117 8.31 -1.66 -11.45
C VAL A 117 7.48 -2.58 -12.33
N LYS A 118 6.20 -2.80 -11.98
CA LYS A 118 5.26 -3.64 -12.76
C LYS A 118 5.07 -3.10 -14.17
N ARG A 119 4.88 -1.79 -14.30
CA ARG A 119 4.55 -1.11 -15.57
C ARG A 119 5.76 -0.96 -16.49
N ASN A 120 6.96 -0.93 -15.93
CA ASN A 120 8.19 -0.66 -16.67
C ASN A 120 9.27 -1.72 -16.37
N PRO A 121 9.07 -2.98 -16.79
CA PRO A 121 9.98 -4.08 -16.45
C PRO A 121 11.42 -3.85 -16.92
N GLU A 122 11.60 -3.09 -18.01
CA GLU A 122 12.91 -2.80 -18.60
C GLU A 122 13.56 -1.50 -18.08
N ALA A 123 12.89 -0.76 -17.19
CA ALA A 123 13.42 0.50 -16.68
C ALA A 123 14.67 0.29 -15.82
N SER A 124 15.54 1.30 -15.82
CA SER A 124 16.69 1.35 -14.91
C SER A 124 16.28 1.88 -13.54
N GLY A 125 17.05 1.52 -12.51
CA GLY A 125 16.84 2.05 -11.15
C GLY A 125 16.88 3.58 -11.10
N LYS A 126 17.72 4.21 -11.93
CA LYS A 126 17.75 5.67 -12.07
C LYS A 126 16.43 6.24 -12.59
N SER A 127 15.82 5.61 -13.58
CA SER A 127 14.53 6.05 -14.13
C SER A 127 13.42 5.95 -13.07
N LEU A 128 13.42 4.85 -12.33
CA LEU A 128 12.51 4.61 -11.22
C LEU A 128 12.65 5.66 -10.12
N TRP A 129 13.87 5.93 -9.65
CA TRP A 129 14.09 6.91 -8.58
C TRP A 129 13.75 8.34 -9.03
N ASN A 130 14.09 8.70 -10.27
CA ASN A 130 13.67 9.98 -10.85
C ASN A 130 12.14 10.12 -10.90
N HIS A 131 11.43 9.04 -11.22
CA HIS A 131 9.97 9.04 -11.21
C HIS A 131 9.42 9.26 -9.79
N LEU A 132 9.92 8.54 -8.79
CA LEU A 132 9.48 8.70 -7.40
C LEU A 132 9.78 10.11 -6.86
N LEU A 133 11.00 10.62 -7.07
CA LEU A 133 11.36 11.99 -6.67
C LEU A 133 10.41 13.03 -7.27
N LYS A 134 10.01 12.85 -8.54
CA LYS A 134 9.04 13.73 -9.19
C LYS A 134 7.64 13.60 -8.57
N SER A 135 7.15 12.37 -8.38
CA SER A 135 5.81 12.10 -7.84
C SER A 135 5.62 12.57 -6.41
N PHE A 136 6.69 12.56 -5.60
CA PHE A 136 6.67 12.97 -4.20
C PHE A 136 7.33 14.34 -3.95
N SER A 137 7.56 15.14 -4.99
CA SER A 137 8.24 16.45 -4.89
C SER A 137 7.54 17.48 -4.00
N SER A 138 6.27 17.28 -3.68
CA SER A 138 5.49 18.15 -2.77
C SER A 138 5.55 17.72 -1.30
N TYR A 139 6.13 16.56 -1.01
CA TYR A 139 6.30 16.04 0.34
C TYR A 139 7.53 16.65 1.01
N GLU A 140 7.52 16.70 2.34
CA GLU A 140 8.63 17.27 3.12
C GLU A 140 9.93 16.46 3.00
N PHE A 141 9.80 15.13 2.88
CA PHE A 141 10.94 14.21 2.81
C PHE A 141 10.97 13.50 1.47
N GLU A 142 12.16 13.44 0.87
CA GLU A 142 12.38 12.74 -0.39
C GLU A 142 12.24 11.21 -0.21
N PRO A 143 11.68 10.51 -1.21
CA PRO A 143 11.74 9.05 -1.29
C PRO A 143 13.18 8.55 -1.28
N SER A 144 13.43 7.44 -0.58
CA SER A 144 14.74 6.80 -0.46
C SER A 144 14.64 5.28 -0.41
N GLU A 145 15.77 4.59 -0.57
CA GLU A 145 15.85 3.12 -0.43
C GLU A 145 15.41 2.62 0.95
N ASN A 146 15.62 3.42 2.00
CA ASN A 146 15.20 3.08 3.36
C ASN A 146 13.67 2.91 3.47
N ASP A 147 12.91 3.68 2.68
CA ASP A 147 11.45 3.53 2.62
C ASP A 147 11.03 2.16 2.12
N LEU A 148 11.82 1.54 1.24
CA LEU A 148 11.54 0.20 0.73
C LEU A 148 11.95 -0.87 1.75
N LEU A 149 13.10 -0.66 2.42
CA LEU A 149 13.62 -1.59 3.44
C LEU A 149 12.64 -1.74 4.61
N ASP A 150 12.04 -0.64 5.06
CA ASP A 150 11.04 -0.63 6.14
C ASP A 150 9.75 -1.36 5.76
N HIS A 151 9.49 -1.57 4.47
CA HIS A 151 8.27 -2.18 3.93
C HIS A 151 8.55 -3.47 3.14
N MET A 152 9.65 -4.16 3.43
CA MET A 152 9.98 -5.44 2.80
C MET A 152 8.88 -6.51 2.91
N PRO A 153 8.18 -6.67 4.04
CA PRO A 153 7.05 -7.62 4.12
C PRO A 153 5.95 -7.32 3.09
N LEU A 154 5.64 -6.04 2.86
CA LEU A 154 4.67 -5.62 1.84
C LEU A 154 5.15 -5.99 0.43
N ILE A 155 6.42 -5.74 0.13
CA ILE A 155 7.02 -6.07 -1.18
C ILE A 155 6.96 -7.58 -1.44
N GLN A 156 7.25 -8.39 -0.42
CA GLN A 156 7.15 -9.85 -0.51
C GLN A 156 5.73 -10.33 -0.79
N GLU A 157 4.73 -9.78 -0.09
CA GLU A 157 3.32 -10.10 -0.35
C GLU A 157 2.89 -9.68 -1.76
N ALA A 158 3.35 -8.52 -2.24
CA ALA A 158 3.09 -8.08 -3.62
C ALA A 158 3.66 -9.07 -4.64
N VAL A 159 4.90 -9.52 -4.46
CA VAL A 159 5.57 -10.50 -5.35
C VAL A 159 4.87 -11.85 -5.35
N LYS A 160 4.41 -12.34 -4.19
CA LYS A 160 3.64 -13.60 -4.10
C LYS A 160 2.33 -13.52 -4.88
N ARG A 161 1.67 -12.35 -4.85
CA ARG A 161 0.41 -12.12 -5.56
C ARG A 161 0.61 -11.92 -7.06
N GLU A 162 1.65 -11.20 -7.45
CA GLU A 162 1.88 -10.77 -8.82
C GLU A 162 3.28 -11.17 -9.29
N GLU A 163 3.40 -12.39 -9.82
CA GLU A 163 4.68 -12.92 -10.33
C GLU A 163 5.31 -12.04 -11.42
N ASP A 164 4.50 -11.25 -12.13
CA ASP A 164 4.94 -10.30 -13.15
C ASP A 164 5.94 -9.25 -12.61
N LEU A 165 5.89 -8.94 -11.31
CA LEU A 165 6.88 -8.06 -10.68
C LEU A 165 8.30 -8.61 -10.85
N LEU A 166 8.49 -9.93 -10.79
CA LEU A 166 9.80 -10.58 -10.92
C LEU A 166 10.42 -10.43 -12.32
N LYS A 167 9.64 -10.01 -13.32
CA LYS A 167 10.15 -9.74 -14.68
C LYS A 167 10.95 -8.45 -14.75
N SER A 168 10.80 -7.57 -13.76
CA SER A 168 11.46 -6.27 -13.76
C SER A 168 12.95 -6.36 -13.41
N LYS A 169 13.80 -5.71 -14.22
CA LYS A 169 15.22 -5.52 -13.94
C LYS A 169 15.47 -4.81 -12.61
N CYS A 170 14.57 -3.90 -12.23
CA CYS A 170 14.65 -3.19 -10.96
C CYS A 170 14.30 -4.05 -9.74
N MET A 171 13.55 -5.15 -9.89
CA MET A 171 13.27 -6.04 -8.75
C MET A 171 14.47 -6.89 -8.38
N LEU A 172 15.27 -7.28 -9.38
CA LEU A 172 16.43 -8.14 -9.21
C LEU A 172 17.55 -7.48 -8.40
N THR A 173 17.55 -6.15 -8.27
CA THR A 173 18.51 -5.44 -7.40
C THR A 173 18.14 -5.50 -5.91
N TYR A 174 16.88 -5.79 -5.57
CA TYR A 174 16.38 -5.82 -4.19
C TYR A 174 15.99 -7.22 -3.72
N LEU A 175 15.85 -8.18 -4.63
CA LEU A 175 15.63 -9.58 -4.32
C LEU A 175 16.97 -10.34 -4.40
N PRO A 176 17.32 -11.19 -3.41
CA PRO A 176 18.52 -12.01 -3.49
C PRO A 176 18.50 -12.90 -4.74
N GLU A 177 19.66 -13.08 -5.37
CA GLU A 177 19.82 -13.87 -6.59
C GLU A 177 19.17 -15.26 -6.47
N LYS A 178 18.44 -15.61 -7.53
CA LYS A 178 17.63 -16.81 -7.67
C LYS A 178 18.54 -18.06 -7.75
N THR A 179 18.72 -18.79 -6.65
CA THR A 179 18.95 -20.24 -6.70
C THR A 179 17.58 -20.92 -6.78
N GLY A 180 17.32 -21.63 -7.88
CA GLY A 180 15.98 -22.06 -8.29
C GLY A 180 15.20 -22.92 -7.29
N GLY A 181 13.87 -22.94 -7.47
CA GLY A 181 12.93 -23.79 -6.73
C GLY A 181 12.36 -23.17 -5.45
N GLU A 182 11.22 -23.70 -4.96
CA GLU A 182 10.38 -23.24 -3.82
C GLU A 182 11.12 -22.91 -2.50
N THR A 183 12.41 -23.18 -2.43
CA THR A 183 13.40 -22.73 -1.43
C THR A 183 13.59 -21.20 -1.36
N ALA A 184 13.21 -20.44 -2.40
CA ALA A 184 13.50 -19.00 -2.51
C ALA A 184 12.83 -18.12 -1.42
N LEU A 185 11.61 -18.42 -0.99
CA LEU A 185 10.95 -17.63 0.07
C LEU A 185 11.59 -17.85 1.45
N TYR A 186 12.14 -19.04 1.68
CA TYR A 186 12.81 -19.39 2.94
C TYR A 186 14.21 -18.75 3.03
N GLU A 187 14.94 -18.67 1.92
CA GLU A 187 16.28 -18.04 1.87
C GLU A 187 16.24 -16.50 1.91
N VAL A 188 15.22 -15.87 1.30
CA VAL A 188 14.96 -14.43 1.46
C VAL A 188 14.77 -14.12 2.95
N SER A 189 13.98 -14.94 3.65
CA SER A 189 13.74 -14.79 5.09
C SER A 189 15.01 -15.02 5.93
N ALA A 190 15.85 -16.00 5.57
CA ALA A 190 17.06 -16.36 6.32
C ALA A 190 18.21 -15.34 6.18
N LYS A 191 18.41 -14.75 4.99
CA LYS A 191 19.41 -13.68 4.76
C LYS A 191 19.01 -12.34 5.39
N LEU A 192 17.71 -12.08 5.52
CA LEU A 192 17.20 -10.85 6.15
C LEU A 192 17.34 -10.87 7.69
N LEU A 193 17.14 -12.03 8.32
CA LEU A 193 17.40 -12.20 9.76
C LEU A 193 18.88 -12.01 10.12
N THR A 194 19.80 -12.38 9.22
CA THR A 194 21.25 -12.20 9.44
C THR A 194 21.71 -10.76 9.24
N LEU A 195 21.10 -10.00 8.33
CA LEU A 195 21.34 -8.56 8.16
C LEU A 195 20.77 -7.72 9.31
N HIS A 196 19.58 -8.06 9.81
CA HIS A 196 18.97 -7.37 10.96
C HIS A 196 19.77 -7.63 12.26
N LEU A 197 20.41 -8.78 12.41
CA LEU A 197 21.31 -9.08 13.54
C LEU A 197 22.65 -8.35 13.46
N TRP A 198 23.11 -7.96 12.27
CA TRP A 198 24.35 -7.20 12.08
C TRP A 198 24.19 -5.69 12.30
N LEU A 199 22.97 -5.15 12.14
CA LEU A 199 22.66 -3.75 12.39
C LEU A 199 22.28 -3.45 13.86
N MET A 200 22.16 -4.48 14.70
CA MET A 200 21.84 -4.36 16.13
C MET A 200 23.07 -4.57 17.06
N TYR A 201 24.29 -4.59 16.52
CA TYR A 201 25.55 -4.57 17.27
C TYR A 201 26.46 -3.44 16.83
#